data_AF-A0A1F9PHI7-F1
#
_entry.id   AF-A0A1F9PHI7-F1
#
_cell.length_a   1.000
_cell.length_b   1.000
_cell.length_c   1.000
_cell.angle_alpha   90.00
_cell.angle_beta   90.00
_cell.angle_gamma   90.00
#
_symmetry.space_group_name_H-M   'P 1'
#
loop_
_entity.id
_entity.type
_entity.pdbx_description
1 polymer ?
#
loop_
_entity_poly.entity_id
_entity_poly.type
_entity_poly.pdbx_seq_one_letter_code
_entity_poly.pdbx_strand_id
1 'polypeptide(L)'
;MAPGTNRAAIEADIDILAHPGLITVEEAARARERGVFLELSARKGHCLANGHVARTALEVGASLLVNTDAHGPSDLITRHQAERIARGAGLRDPAVQTLFAEAEALARRLAEL
;
A
#
# COMPACT_ATOMS: atom_id res chain seq x y z
N MET A 1 -12.10 -11.96 2.24
CA MET A 1 -12.57 -11.46 0.94
C MET A 1 -12.80 -12.65 0.02
N ALA A 2 -13.73 -12.54 -0.93
CA ALA A 2 -13.93 -13.61 -1.92
C ALA A 2 -12.71 -13.69 -2.87
N PRO A 3 -12.32 -14.90 -3.33
CA PRO A 3 -11.28 -15.02 -4.35
C PRO A 3 -11.55 -14.13 -5.57
N GLY A 4 -10.52 -13.47 -6.09
CA GLY A 4 -10.62 -12.58 -7.25
C GLY A 4 -11.05 -11.13 -6.94
N THR A 5 -11.36 -10.79 -5.68
CA THR A 5 -11.72 -9.40 -5.32
C THR A 5 -10.59 -8.42 -5.60
N ASN A 6 -9.35 -8.77 -5.24
CA ASN A 6 -8.17 -7.93 -5.51
C ASN A 6 -7.98 -7.71 -7.01
N ARG A 7 -7.97 -8.78 -7.81
CA ARG A 7 -7.94 -8.70 -9.27
C ARG A 7 -9.02 -7.77 -9.81
N ALA A 8 -10.28 -7.97 -9.43
CA ALA A 8 -11.38 -7.15 -9.94
C ALA A 8 -11.22 -5.66 -9.56
N ALA A 9 -10.78 -5.36 -8.34
CA ALA A 9 -10.48 -4.00 -7.89
C ALA A 9 -9.32 -3.39 -8.70
N ILE A 10 -8.24 -4.14 -8.90
CA ILE A 10 -7.10 -3.71 -9.72
C ILE A 10 -7.51 -3.48 -11.16
N GLU A 11 -8.48 -4.21 -11.73
CA GLU A 11 -9.01 -3.98 -13.08
C GLU A 11 -10.06 -2.84 -13.14
N ALA A 12 -10.48 -2.28 -12.01
CA ALA A 12 -11.29 -1.06 -11.96
C ALA A 12 -10.42 0.21 -11.97
N ASP A 13 -11.02 1.38 -12.14
CA ASP A 13 -10.28 2.65 -12.14
C ASP A 13 -10.05 3.14 -10.71
N ILE A 14 -8.97 2.64 -10.09
CA ILE A 14 -8.58 2.96 -8.71
C ILE A 14 -7.13 3.44 -8.65
N ASP A 15 -6.80 4.29 -7.70
CA ASP A 15 -5.42 4.71 -7.43
C ASP A 15 -4.72 3.82 -6.39
N ILE A 16 -5.47 3.27 -5.44
CA ILE A 16 -4.95 2.55 -4.27
C ILE A 16 -5.78 1.29 -4.04
N LEU A 17 -5.11 0.16 -3.90
CA LEU A 17 -5.70 -1.07 -3.37
C LEU A 17 -5.43 -1.16 -1.86
N ALA A 18 -6.46 -0.86 -1.06
CA ALA A 18 -6.40 -0.88 0.40
C ALA A 18 -6.21 -2.30 0.95
N HIS A 19 -5.30 -2.44 1.92
CA HIS A 19 -4.93 -3.64 2.67
C HIS A 19 -5.25 -4.97 1.94
N PRO A 20 -4.51 -5.30 0.86
CA PRO A 20 -4.90 -6.37 -0.06
C PRO A 20 -4.72 -7.79 0.51
N GLY A 21 -4.15 -7.91 1.71
CA GLY A 21 -3.93 -9.19 2.37
C GLY A 21 -2.92 -10.05 1.62
N LEU A 22 -3.31 -11.28 1.28
CA LEU A 22 -2.46 -12.25 0.59
C LEU A 22 -2.55 -12.08 -0.94
N ILE A 23 -2.07 -10.93 -1.43
CA ILE A 23 -2.02 -10.60 -2.87
C ILE A 23 -1.05 -11.49 -3.65
N THR A 24 -1.44 -11.95 -4.83
CA THR A 24 -0.53 -12.76 -5.66
C THR A 24 0.50 -11.91 -6.40
N VAL A 25 1.58 -12.53 -6.87
CA VAL A 25 2.60 -11.86 -7.71
C VAL A 25 1.97 -11.31 -8.98
N GLU A 26 1.05 -12.06 -9.60
CA GLU A 26 0.34 -11.64 -10.81
C GLU A 26 -0.59 -10.45 -10.55
N GLU A 27 -1.23 -10.40 -9.38
CA GLU A 27 -2.04 -9.26 -8.97
C GLU A 27 -1.16 -8.02 -8.73
N ALA A 28 -0.04 -8.17 -8.01
CA ALA A 28 0.89 -7.08 -7.78
C ALA A 28 1.53 -6.56 -9.09
N ALA A 29 1.90 -7.47 -10.02
CA ALA A 29 2.42 -7.10 -11.33
C ALA A 29 1.40 -6.29 -12.13
N ARG A 30 0.13 -6.68 -12.05
CA ARG A 30 -0.95 -5.91 -12.67
C ARG A 30 -1.15 -4.54 -12.02
N ALA A 31 -1.09 -4.47 -10.70
CA ALA A 31 -1.16 -3.20 -9.99
C ALA A 31 -0.07 -2.24 -10.47
N ARG A 32 1.17 -2.74 -10.65
CA ARG A 32 2.27 -1.97 -11.25
C ARG A 32 1.92 -1.48 -12.66
N GLU A 33 1.48 -2.36 -13.56
CA GLU A 33 1.15 -2.00 -14.95
C GLU A 33 0.12 -0.88 -15.02
N ARG A 34 -0.81 -0.87 -14.07
CA ARG A 34 -1.89 0.12 -13.99
C ARG A 34 -1.56 1.35 -13.14
N GLY A 35 -0.39 1.40 -12.51
CA GLY A 35 -0.01 2.49 -11.61
C GLY A 35 -0.85 2.53 -10.32
N VAL A 36 -1.39 1.38 -9.89
CA VAL A 36 -2.16 1.23 -8.65
C VAL A 36 -1.19 0.99 -7.49
N PHE A 37 -1.32 1.80 -6.44
CA PHE A 37 -0.54 1.63 -5.21
C PHE A 37 -1.09 0.48 -4.36
N LEU A 38 -0.18 -0.26 -3.72
CA LEU A 38 -0.53 -1.30 -2.74
C LEU A 38 -0.35 -0.76 -1.33
N GLU A 39 -1.37 -0.92 -0.48
CA GLU A 39 -1.34 -0.40 0.89
C GLU A 39 -0.66 -1.35 1.87
N LEU A 40 0.25 -0.80 2.67
CA LEU A 40 0.66 -1.33 3.97
C LEU A 40 -0.19 -0.65 5.06
N SER A 41 -1.02 -1.41 5.76
CA SER A 41 -1.97 -0.83 6.70
C SER A 41 -1.39 -0.73 8.12
N ALA A 42 -1.64 0.38 8.81
CA ALA A 42 -1.39 0.51 10.24
C ALA A 42 -2.53 -0.10 11.08
N ARG A 43 -3.67 -0.41 10.46
CA ARG A 43 -4.88 -0.85 11.15
C ARG A 43 -4.72 -2.26 11.71
N LYS A 44 -5.06 -2.41 12.98
CA LYS A 44 -5.12 -3.72 13.64
C LYS A 44 -6.07 -4.65 12.88
N GLY A 45 -5.56 -5.82 12.50
CA GLY A 45 -6.31 -6.84 11.75
C GLY A 45 -6.06 -6.80 10.25
N HIS A 46 -5.76 -5.63 9.68
CA HIS A 46 -5.39 -5.48 8.26
C HIS A 46 -3.86 -5.55 8.05
N CYS A 47 -3.08 -5.22 9.09
CA CYS A 47 -1.61 -5.14 9.01
C CYS A 47 -0.87 -6.50 9.00
N LEU A 48 -1.55 -7.62 9.28
CA LEU A 48 -0.91 -8.92 9.47
C LEU A 48 -0.16 -9.42 8.23
N ALA A 49 -0.63 -9.04 7.05
CA ALA A 49 -0.03 -9.42 5.77
C ALA A 49 0.97 -8.38 5.23
N ASN A 50 1.26 -7.28 5.95
CA ASN A 50 2.12 -6.21 5.44
C ASN A 50 3.47 -6.73 4.93
N GLY A 51 4.09 -7.67 5.64
CA GLY A 51 5.35 -8.27 5.21
C GLY A 51 5.26 -9.05 3.90
N HIS A 52 4.11 -9.70 3.66
CA HIS A 52 3.84 -10.35 2.38
C HIS A 52 3.59 -9.33 1.27
N VAL A 53 2.74 -8.33 1.50
CA VAL A 53 2.46 -7.26 0.53
C VAL A 53 3.73 -6.54 0.12
N ALA A 54 4.57 -6.14 1.08
CA ALA A 54 5.85 -5.46 0.81
C ALA A 54 6.79 -6.33 -0.03
N ARG A 55 6.95 -7.61 0.32
CA ARG A 55 7.80 -8.54 -0.44
C ARG A 55 7.29 -8.71 -1.87
N THR A 56 6.01 -9.00 -2.05
CA THR A 56 5.40 -9.23 -3.36
C THR A 56 5.46 -7.97 -4.23
N ALA A 57 5.21 -6.80 -3.66
CA ALA A 57 5.33 -5.52 -4.37
C ALA A 57 6.77 -5.23 -4.81
N LEU A 58 7.76 -5.47 -3.96
CA LEU A 58 9.17 -5.27 -4.29
C LEU A 58 9.64 -6.23 -5.39
N GLU A 59 9.15 -7.48 -5.39
CA GLU A 59 9.50 -8.49 -6.41
C GLU A 59 9.14 -8.02 -7.82
N VAL A 60 7.99 -7.36 -7.96
CA VAL A 60 7.49 -6.89 -9.25
C VAL A 60 7.73 -5.40 -9.48
N GLY A 61 8.23 -4.64 -8.50
CA GLY A 61 8.39 -3.18 -8.57
C GLY A 61 7.07 -2.39 -8.54
N ALA A 62 6.06 -2.88 -7.83
CA ALA A 62 4.81 -2.13 -7.61
C ALA A 62 5.00 -1.04 -6.53
N SER A 63 4.31 0.09 -6.71
CA SER A 63 4.33 1.20 -5.76
C SER A 63 3.61 0.83 -4.46
N LEU A 64 4.15 1.32 -3.35
CA LEU A 64 3.65 1.07 -1.99
C LEU A 64 3.31 2.38 -1.30
N LEU A 65 2.40 2.33 -0.33
CA LEU A 65 2.14 3.42 0.61
C LEU A 65 1.77 2.87 1.99
N VAL A 66 1.76 3.74 3.00
CA VAL A 66 1.31 3.40 4.35
C VAL A 66 0.11 4.25 4.71
N ASN A 67 -0.99 3.60 5.10
CA ASN A 67 -2.22 4.27 5.53
C ASN A 67 -2.68 3.77 6.89
N THR A 68 -3.49 4.60 7.56
CA THR A 68 -4.02 4.30 8.89
C THR A 68 -5.30 3.48 8.87
N ASP A 69 -6.11 3.60 7.80
CA ASP A 69 -7.49 3.10 7.77
C ASP A 69 -8.24 3.52 9.05
N ALA A 70 -8.20 4.83 9.31
CA ALA A 70 -8.61 5.42 10.58
C ALA A 70 -10.14 5.52 10.68
N HIS A 71 -10.70 4.97 11.76
CA HIS A 71 -12.13 5.10 12.11
C HIS A 71 -12.36 6.07 13.27
N GLY A 72 -11.29 6.47 13.96
CA GLY A 72 -11.32 7.52 14.97
C GLY A 72 -9.97 8.21 15.15
N PRO A 73 -9.91 9.31 15.92
CA PRO A 73 -8.70 10.10 16.11
C PRO A 73 -7.52 9.30 16.65
N SER A 74 -7.78 8.27 17.47
CA SER A 74 -6.76 7.39 18.03
C SER A 74 -6.08 6.47 17.01
N ASP A 75 -6.63 6.34 15.80
CA ASP A 75 -6.02 5.55 14.72
C ASP A 75 -4.99 6.37 13.92
N LEU A 76 -4.93 7.69 14.10
CA LEU A 76 -3.96 8.54 13.42
C LEU A 76 -2.54 8.25 13.94
N ILE A 77 -1.58 8.24 13.01
CA ILE A 77 -0.18 7.95 13.31
C ILE A 77 0.73 9.10 12.88
N THR A 78 1.85 9.21 13.55
CA THR A 78 2.95 10.07 13.15
C THR A 78 3.70 9.47 11.96
N ARG A 79 4.43 10.32 11.22
CA ARG A 79 5.38 9.87 10.18
C ARG A 79 6.35 8.81 10.70
N HIS A 80 6.90 9.02 11.90
CA HIS A 80 7.83 8.06 12.51
C HIS A 80 7.18 6.68 12.75
N GLN A 81 5.91 6.63 13.16
CA GLN A 81 5.18 5.37 13.29
C GLN A 81 4.94 4.70 11.93
N ALA A 82 4.60 5.46 10.89
CA ALA A 82 4.45 4.93 9.52
C ALA A 82 5.76 4.34 8.99
N GLU A 83 6.90 5.01 9.20
CA GLU A 83 8.23 4.49 8.85
C GLU A 83 8.54 3.19 9.58
N ARG A 84 8.19 3.08 10.87
CA ARG A 84 8.36 1.86 11.65
C ARG A 84 7.50 0.71 11.12
N ILE A 85 6.28 0.98 10.69
CA ILE A 85 5.40 -0.02 10.06
C ILE A 85 5.99 -0.51 8.74
N ALA A 86 6.44 0.40 7.88
CA ALA A 86 7.11 0.09 6.63
C ALA A 86 8.36 -0.79 6.84
N ARG A 87 9.21 -0.43 7.80
CA ARG A 87 10.39 -1.24 8.18
C ARG A 87 10.00 -2.60 8.75
N GLY A 88 8.95 -2.65 9.58
CA GLY A 88 8.39 -3.89 10.12
C GLY A 88 7.82 -4.81 9.05
N ALA A 89 7.36 -4.25 7.92
CA ALA A 89 6.96 -5.00 6.73
C ALA A 89 8.17 -5.51 5.90
N GLY A 90 9.41 -5.14 6.26
CA GLY A 90 10.62 -5.58 5.58
C GLY A 90 11.18 -4.57 4.56
N LEU A 91 10.63 -3.35 4.48
CA LEU A 91 11.21 -2.29 3.65
C LEU A 91 12.53 -1.77 4.25
N ARG A 92 13.48 -1.45 3.36
CA ARG A 92 14.79 -0.86 3.70
C ARG A 92 14.82 0.63 3.40
N ASP A 93 15.82 1.34 3.92
CA ASP A 93 15.91 2.81 3.89
C ASP A 93 15.54 3.46 2.55
N PRO A 94 16.09 3.04 1.39
CA PRO A 94 15.75 3.71 0.13
C PRO A 94 14.24 3.66 -0.17
N ALA A 95 13.60 2.51 0.04
CA ALA A 95 12.16 2.33 -0.20
C ALA A 95 11.30 3.05 0.85
N VAL A 96 11.75 3.10 2.12
CA VAL A 96 11.02 3.81 3.18
C VAL A 96 10.99 5.31 2.91
N GLN A 97 12.09 5.88 2.39
CA GLN A 97 12.17 7.32 2.13
C GLN A 97 11.30 7.78 0.95
N THR A 98 11.01 6.89 -0.02
CA THR A 98 10.19 7.26 -1.19
C THR A 98 8.68 7.23 -0.91
N LEU A 99 8.22 6.43 0.07
CA LEU A 99 6.79 6.25 0.38
C LEU A 99 6.01 7.58 0.46
N PHE A 100 6.53 8.55 1.22
CA PHE A 100 5.85 9.84 1.41
C PHE A 100 5.89 10.71 0.16
N ALA A 101 7.03 10.74 -0.54
CA ALA A 101 7.16 11.53 -1.76
C ALA A 101 6.22 11.02 -2.86
N GLU A 102 6.09 9.70 -3.00
CA GLU A 102 5.16 9.07 -3.94
C GLU A 102 3.69 9.31 -3.54
N ALA A 103 3.36 9.16 -2.25
CA ALA A 103 2.01 9.43 -1.75
C ALA A 103 1.61 10.91 -1.93
N GLU A 104 2.53 11.85 -1.68
CA GLU A 104 2.31 13.27 -1.94
C GLU A 104 2.18 13.58 -3.43
N ALA A 105 2.97 12.92 -4.29
CA ALA A 105 2.86 13.07 -5.74
C ALA A 105 1.49 12.59 -6.24
N LEU A 106 1.00 11.46 -5.72
CA LEU A 106 -0.36 10.99 -5.98
C LEU A 106 -1.39 12.01 -5.52
N ALA A 107 -1.28 12.53 -4.29
CA ALA A 107 -2.22 13.52 -3.76
C ALA A 107 -2.25 14.81 -4.59
N ARG A 108 -1.09 15.32 -5.03
CA ARG A 108 -0.99 16.48 -5.92
C ARG A 108 -1.68 16.23 -7.27
N ARG A 109 -1.38 15.09 -7.90
CA ARG A 109 -2.01 14.69 -9.17
C ARG A 109 -3.54 14.67 -9.06
N LEU A 110 -4.07 14.17 -7.95
CA LEU A 110 -5.53 14.08 -7.74
C LEU A 110 -6.17 15.42 -7.39
N ALA A 111 -5.42 16.37 -6.81
CA ALA A 111 -5.92 17.71 -6.49
C ALA A 111 -5.95 18.65 -7.70
N GLU A 112 -5.29 18.30 -8.81
CA GLU A 112 -5.24 19.05 -10.07
C GLU A 112 -6.33 18.61 -11.07
N LEU A 113 -7.12 17.58 -10.73
CA LEU A 113 -8.30 17.11 -11.47
C LEU A 113 -9.55 17.95 -11.13
#